data_AF-A0A955WT96-F1
#
_entry.id   AF-A0A955WT96-F1
#
_cell.length_a   1.000
_cell.length_b   1.000
_cell.length_c   1.000
_cell.angle_alpha   90.00
_cell.angle_beta   90.00
_cell.angle_gamma   90.00
#
_symmetry.space_group_name_H-M   'P 1'
#
loop_
_entity.id
_entity.type
_entity.pdbx_description
1 polymer ?
#
loop_
_entity_poly.entity_id
_entity_poly.type
_entity_poly.pdbx_seq_one_letter_code
_entity_poly.pdbx_strand_id
1 'polypeptide(L)'
;LPPGEYTVQVRLLFRTFPPYFLRLLEAQSGLDPAVKGRVPVVEMARGTVRITVEGEPNVGGPECAADEVADCNQVCQPRRWLADGDCDDGTYSAWGGADFRCEALDYDQGDCPRPEADRGCPAGEITDCQGDCWPVDWLGDGWCDDGTEQLWGAADFQCAARHWDLADCPDPFAPPPDRPAEGDGLTEQGCLPGFVRDCTDTCHPEEWIGDGSCDDGRNADWGHPHFNCEAFGFDRADCG
;
A
#
# COMPACT_ATOMS: atom_id res chain seq x y z
N LEU A 1 28.41 -4.11 11.09
CA LEU A 1 29.31 -4.86 10.18
C LEU A 1 30.63 -4.10 10.09
N PRO A 2 31.81 -4.75 10.09
CA PRO A 2 33.08 -4.03 9.93
C PRO A 2 33.13 -3.30 8.57
N PRO A 3 33.88 -2.19 8.42
CA PRO A 3 34.01 -1.52 7.13
C PRO A 3 34.51 -2.48 6.05
N GLY A 4 33.90 -2.41 4.87
CA GLY A 4 34.15 -3.36 3.79
C GLY A 4 33.10 -3.31 2.69
N GLU A 5 33.33 -4.06 1.62
CA GLU A 5 32.36 -4.27 0.56
C GLU A 5 31.50 -5.49 0.86
N TYR A 6 30.19 -5.32 0.78
CA TYR A 6 29.21 -6.36 1.03
C TYR A 6 28.30 -6.51 -0.18
N THR A 7 28.01 -7.75 -0.54
CA THR A 7 26.94 -8.04 -1.49
C THR A 7 25.65 -8.24 -0.71
N VAL A 8 24.69 -7.36 -0.93
CA VAL A 8 23.34 -7.47 -0.35
C VAL A 8 22.41 -8.06 -1.42
N GLN A 9 21.61 -9.03 -1.01
CA GLN A 9 20.56 -9.63 -1.82
C GLN A 9 19.23 -9.49 -1.08
N VAL A 10 18.30 -8.77 -1.68
CA VAL A 10 16.93 -8.66 -1.16
C VAL A 10 16.11 -9.77 -1.80
N ARG A 11 15.64 -10.68 -0.95
CA ARG A 11 14.84 -11.85 -1.34
C ARG A 11 13.51 -11.76 -0.63
N LEU A 12 12.44 -11.59 -1.38
CA LEU A 12 11.09 -11.59 -0.83
C LEU A 12 10.57 -13.03 -0.81
N LEU A 13 10.13 -13.47 0.36
CA LEU A 13 9.51 -14.78 0.56
C LEU A 13 8.00 -14.59 0.59
N PHE A 14 7.35 -14.82 -0.54
CA PHE A 14 5.91 -14.65 -0.64
C PHE A 14 5.20 -15.97 -0.38
N ARG A 15 4.54 -16.09 0.79
CA ARG A 15 3.86 -17.32 1.21
C ARG A 15 2.47 -17.50 0.58
N THR A 16 1.88 -16.43 0.04
CA THR A 16 0.56 -16.43 -0.60
C THR A 16 0.53 -15.36 -1.67
N PHE A 17 0.65 -15.75 -2.94
CA PHE A 17 0.35 -14.88 -4.08
C PHE A 17 -0.97 -15.30 -4.70
N PRO A 18 -1.85 -14.36 -5.06
CA PRO A 18 -2.86 -14.58 -6.08
C PRO A 18 -2.16 -15.06 -7.37
N PRO A 19 -2.64 -16.12 -8.03
CA PRO A 19 -1.99 -16.74 -9.20
C PRO A 19 -1.62 -15.76 -10.34
N TYR A 20 -2.36 -14.67 -10.47
CA TYR A 20 -2.11 -13.61 -11.45
C TYR A 20 -0.74 -12.93 -11.29
N PHE A 21 -0.35 -12.63 -10.04
CA PHE A 21 0.90 -11.92 -9.76
C PHE A 21 2.14 -12.76 -10.09
N LEU A 22 2.03 -14.10 -9.99
CA LEU A 22 3.09 -15.03 -10.35
C LEU A 22 3.39 -15.02 -11.86
N ARG A 23 2.37 -14.87 -12.71
CA ARG A 23 2.54 -14.86 -14.17
C ARG A 23 3.15 -13.57 -14.70
N LEU A 24 2.81 -12.43 -14.09
CA LEU A 24 3.47 -11.16 -14.38
C LEU A 24 4.96 -11.23 -14.04
N LEU A 25 5.31 -11.84 -12.91
CA LEU A 25 6.69 -12.09 -12.51
C LEU A 25 7.45 -13.02 -13.46
N GLU A 26 6.80 -14.09 -13.94
CA GLU A 26 7.35 -14.98 -14.98
C GLU A 26 7.55 -14.26 -16.32
N ALA A 27 6.70 -13.29 -16.67
CA ALA A 27 6.80 -12.51 -17.91
C ALA A 27 7.87 -11.41 -17.85
N GLN A 28 8.18 -10.88 -16.66
CA GLN A 28 9.08 -9.72 -16.51
C GLN A 28 10.55 -10.06 -16.25
N SER A 29 10.91 -11.30 -15.91
CA SER A 29 12.32 -11.67 -15.75
C SER A 29 12.53 -13.18 -15.82
N GLY A 30 13.60 -13.62 -16.49
CA GLY A 30 13.93 -15.02 -16.75
C GLY A 30 14.11 -15.88 -15.50
N LEU A 31 12.99 -16.28 -14.91
CA LEU A 31 12.92 -17.24 -13.83
C LEU A 31 13.23 -18.64 -14.38
N ASP A 32 14.15 -19.32 -13.70
CA ASP A 32 14.59 -20.66 -14.05
C ASP A 32 13.38 -21.63 -14.05
N PRO A 33 13.19 -22.44 -15.11
CA PRO A 33 12.14 -23.46 -15.18
C PRO A 33 12.09 -24.41 -13.98
N ALA A 34 13.18 -24.53 -13.22
CA ALA A 34 13.28 -25.34 -12.00
C ALA A 34 12.46 -24.80 -10.81
N VAL A 35 11.93 -23.57 -10.87
CA VAL A 35 11.21 -22.93 -9.74
C VAL A 35 9.68 -23.06 -9.84
N LYS A 36 9.15 -23.69 -10.91
CA LYS A 36 7.72 -23.84 -11.26
C LYS A 36 6.85 -24.64 -10.25
N GLY A 37 7.30 -24.85 -9.02
CA GLY A 37 6.55 -25.55 -7.98
C GLY A 37 7.09 -25.36 -6.56
N ARG A 38 7.93 -24.33 -6.34
CA ARG A 38 8.44 -23.99 -5.00
C ARG A 38 8.22 -22.51 -4.78
N VAL A 39 7.92 -22.14 -3.53
CA VAL A 39 7.73 -20.75 -3.07
C VAL A 39 8.73 -19.84 -3.80
N PRO A 40 8.27 -18.98 -4.72
CA PRO A 40 9.16 -18.24 -5.59
C PRO A 40 9.90 -17.22 -4.73
N VAL A 41 11.19 -17.47 -4.54
CA VAL A 41 12.10 -16.49 -3.96
C VAL A 41 12.58 -15.64 -5.11
N VAL A 42 12.00 -14.45 -5.23
CA VAL A 42 12.41 -13.48 -6.24
C VAL A 42 13.55 -12.65 -5.67
N GLU A 43 14.71 -12.68 -6.34
CA GLU A 43 15.78 -11.73 -6.06
C GLU A 43 15.40 -10.39 -6.70
N MET A 44 14.85 -9.49 -5.89
CA MET A 44 14.34 -8.19 -6.37
C MET A 44 15.47 -7.22 -6.66
N ALA A 45 16.57 -7.33 -5.92
CA ALA A 45 17.73 -6.48 -6.06
C ALA A 45 18.99 -7.20 -5.57
N ARG A 46 20.07 -7.01 -6.33
CA ARG A 46 21.44 -7.38 -5.96
C ARG A 46 22.31 -6.16 -6.11
N GLY A 47 22.97 -5.77 -5.04
CA GLY A 47 23.85 -4.61 -5.03
C GLY A 47 25.09 -4.86 -4.18
N THR A 48 26.18 -4.21 -4.57
CA THR A 48 27.36 -4.10 -3.71
C THR A 48 27.21 -2.84 -2.88
N VAL A 49 27.08 -2.99 -1.57
CA VAL A 49 27.08 -1.88 -0.62
C VAL A 49 28.48 -1.79 -0.04
N ARG A 50 29.10 -0.63 -0.21
CA ARG A 50 30.33 -0.31 0.50
C ARG A 50 29.95 0.32 1.83
N ILE A 51 30.25 -0.38 2.92
CA ILE A 51 30.14 0.20 4.26
C ILE A 51 31.48 0.89 4.53
N THR A 52 31.50 2.20 4.35
CA THR A 52 32.54 3.07 4.89
C THR A 52 32.13 3.48 6.30
N VAL A 53 33.09 3.58 7.22
CA VAL A 53 32.88 4.39 8.43
C VAL A 53 33.17 5.82 8.01
N GLU A 54 32.23 6.44 7.30
CA GLU A 54 32.15 7.88 7.35
C GLU A 54 31.61 8.16 8.76
N GLY A 55 32.35 8.95 9.55
CA GLY A 55 31.81 9.47 10.80
C GLY A 55 30.41 9.99 10.50
N GLU A 56 29.43 9.53 11.29
CA GLU A 56 28.02 9.59 10.92
C GLU A 56 27.70 10.93 10.27
N PRO A 57 27.02 10.95 9.11
CA PRO A 57 26.54 12.22 8.56
C PRO A 57 25.72 12.84 9.68
N ASN A 58 26.19 13.98 10.18
CA ASN A 58 25.54 14.75 11.21
C ASN A 58 24.17 15.15 10.63
N VAL A 59 23.16 14.30 10.81
CA VAL A 59 21.78 14.60 10.48
C VAL A 59 21.30 15.50 11.61
N GLY A 60 21.77 16.75 11.55
CA GLY A 60 21.14 17.91 12.15
C GLY A 60 21.20 18.03 13.66
N GLY A 61 22.39 18.04 14.27
CA GLY A 61 22.56 18.66 15.58
C GLY A 61 23.99 19.03 15.98
N PRO A 62 24.16 19.87 17.03
CA PRO A 62 25.48 20.22 17.54
C PRO A 62 26.23 18.97 18.03
N GLU A 63 27.55 18.98 17.91
CA GLU A 63 28.40 17.99 18.59
C GLU A 63 28.34 18.25 20.10
N CYS A 64 27.50 17.48 20.79
CA CYS A 64 27.39 17.51 22.24
C CYS A 64 28.52 16.75 22.93
N ALA A 65 28.77 17.04 24.22
CA ALA A 65 29.69 16.25 25.02
C ALA A 65 29.24 14.77 25.10
N ALA A 66 30.13 13.86 25.48
CA ALA A 66 29.85 12.42 25.50
C ALA A 66 28.68 12.01 26.43
N ASP A 67 28.39 12.84 27.44
CA ASP A 67 27.32 12.69 28.41
C ASP A 67 26.11 13.60 28.14
N GLU A 68 26.08 14.25 26.98
CA GLU A 68 25.01 15.13 26.54
C GLU A 68 24.33 14.59 25.27
N VAL A 69 23.13 15.10 25.01
CA VAL A 69 22.33 14.84 23.81
C VAL A 69 21.71 16.16 23.37
N ALA A 70 21.64 16.39 22.06
CA ALA A 70 20.95 17.55 21.52
C ALA A 70 19.45 17.38 21.74
N ASP A 71 18.83 18.39 22.34
CA ASP A 71 17.38 18.48 22.51
C ASP A 71 16.69 18.92 21.21
N CYS A 72 15.36 19.04 21.21
CA CYS A 72 14.57 19.42 20.05
C CYS A 72 14.89 20.83 19.53
N ASN A 73 15.46 21.69 20.38
CA ASN A 73 15.92 23.03 20.04
C ASN A 73 17.40 23.07 19.67
N GLN A 74 18.03 21.90 19.49
CA GLN A 74 19.44 21.77 19.13
C GLN A 74 20.37 22.37 20.21
N VAL A 75 19.97 22.26 21.47
CA VAL A 75 20.78 22.61 22.64
C VAL A 75 21.24 21.32 23.32
N CYS A 76 22.52 21.22 23.66
CA CYS A 76 23.04 20.06 24.36
C CYS A 76 22.56 20.06 25.81
N GLN A 77 21.90 18.96 26.20
CA GLN A 77 21.36 18.73 27.53
C GLN A 77 21.92 17.43 28.10
N PRO A 78 21.99 17.25 29.43
CA PRO A 78 22.46 16.02 30.04
C PRO A 78 21.65 14.80 29.55
N ARG A 79 22.32 13.80 28.98
CA ARG A 79 21.66 12.58 28.48
C ARG A 79 20.88 11.82 29.55
N ARG A 80 21.26 11.99 30.83
CA ARG A 80 20.59 11.37 31.99
C ARG A 80 19.15 11.84 32.21
N TRP A 81 18.73 12.90 31.53
CA TRP A 81 17.38 13.44 31.58
C TRP A 81 16.46 12.74 30.58
N LEU A 82 17.02 12.09 29.54
CA LEU A 82 16.22 11.19 28.71
C LEU A 82 15.77 9.95 29.50
N ALA A 83 14.49 9.61 29.41
CA ALA A 83 13.91 8.41 30.04
C ALA A 83 14.04 8.40 31.59
N ASP A 84 14.04 9.57 32.23
CA ASP A 84 14.25 9.69 33.67
C ASP A 84 12.96 9.60 34.51
N GLY A 85 11.81 9.47 33.84
CA GLY A 85 10.47 9.35 34.40
C GLY A 85 9.72 10.68 34.53
N ASP A 86 10.37 11.80 34.24
CA ASP A 86 9.74 13.12 34.11
C ASP A 86 9.70 13.53 32.63
N CYS A 87 8.67 14.29 32.21
CA CYS A 87 8.61 14.80 30.85
C CYS A 87 9.39 16.12 30.74
N ASP A 88 10.52 16.09 30.05
CA ASP A 88 11.33 17.26 29.73
C ASP A 88 10.83 17.96 28.45
N ASP A 89 9.81 18.81 28.56
CA ASP A 89 9.16 19.52 27.44
C ASP A 89 9.56 21.00 27.30
N GLY A 90 10.66 21.41 27.92
CA GLY A 90 11.15 22.78 27.92
C GLY A 90 10.40 23.74 28.84
N THR A 91 9.33 23.30 29.54
CA THR A 91 8.53 24.19 30.40
C THR A 91 9.26 24.60 31.69
N TYR A 92 10.18 23.77 32.21
CA TYR A 92 10.96 24.06 33.41
C TYR A 92 12.25 24.82 33.11
N SER A 93 12.11 26.13 32.86
CA SER A 93 13.23 27.04 32.53
C SER A 93 14.24 27.32 33.65
N ALA A 94 13.98 26.89 34.90
CA ALA A 94 14.85 27.19 36.04
C ALA A 94 16.22 26.48 36.00
N TRP A 95 16.36 25.41 35.20
CA TRP A 95 17.58 24.58 35.14
C TRP A 95 18.13 24.35 33.72
N GLY A 96 17.67 25.10 32.73
CA GLY A 96 18.17 24.98 31.35
C GLY A 96 17.13 24.48 30.34
N GLY A 97 15.89 24.19 30.77
CA GLY A 97 14.74 23.96 29.90
C GLY A 97 14.99 22.95 28.78
N ALA A 98 15.43 21.73 29.13
CA ALA A 98 15.55 20.66 28.17
C ALA A 98 14.20 20.37 27.53
N ASP A 99 14.19 20.26 26.21
CA ASP A 99 13.00 19.94 25.42
C ASP A 99 13.29 18.69 24.61
N PHE A 100 12.91 17.53 25.14
CA PHE A 100 13.01 16.22 24.49
C PHE A 100 11.69 15.76 23.87
N ARG A 101 10.67 16.64 23.82
CA ARG A 101 9.34 16.33 23.28
C ARG A 101 9.28 16.41 21.75
N CYS A 102 10.15 15.67 21.06
CA CYS A 102 10.11 15.50 19.62
C CYS A 102 10.33 14.04 19.21
N GLU A 103 9.86 13.70 18.01
CA GLU A 103 9.92 12.35 17.44
C GLU A 103 11.35 11.78 17.39
N ALA A 104 12.34 12.62 17.09
CA ALA A 104 13.75 12.20 17.00
C ALA A 104 14.31 11.63 18.32
N LEU A 105 13.69 11.99 19.45
CA LEU A 105 14.05 11.52 20.79
C LEU A 105 12.96 10.61 21.39
N ASP A 106 12.05 10.11 20.54
CA ASP A 106 10.89 9.29 20.92
C ASP A 106 10.05 9.94 22.03
N TYR A 107 9.89 11.26 21.96
CA TYR A 107 9.18 12.07 22.95
C TYR A 107 9.66 11.76 24.36
N ASP A 108 10.95 12.02 24.59
CA ASP A 108 11.64 11.72 25.83
C ASP A 108 11.62 10.21 26.17
N GLN A 109 11.88 9.37 25.15
CA GLN A 109 11.78 7.90 25.25
C GLN A 109 10.46 7.41 25.88
N GLY A 110 9.37 8.14 25.65
CA GLY A 110 8.03 7.84 26.14
C GLY A 110 7.63 8.53 27.45
N ASP A 111 8.50 9.30 28.10
CA ASP A 111 8.14 10.06 29.30
C ASP A 111 7.24 11.25 28.98
N CYS A 112 7.40 11.84 27.79
CA CYS A 112 6.52 12.90 27.31
C CYS A 112 5.32 12.38 26.52
N PRO A 113 4.15 13.03 26.64
CA PRO A 113 3.00 12.70 25.81
C PRO A 113 3.31 13.05 24.35
N ARG A 114 3.23 12.01 23.50
CA ARG A 114 3.17 12.17 22.05
C ARG A 114 1.99 13.09 21.67
N PRO A 115 2.11 13.90 20.61
CA PRO A 115 0.96 14.53 19.96
C PRO A 115 -0.13 13.49 19.71
N GLU A 116 -1.40 13.89 19.83
CA GLU A 116 -2.54 12.97 19.70
C GLU A 116 -2.53 12.23 18.34
N ALA A 117 -2.01 12.87 17.29
CA ALA A 117 -1.80 12.27 15.97
C ALA A 117 -0.68 11.20 15.90
N ASP A 118 0.26 11.20 16.85
CA ASP A 118 1.48 10.34 16.83
C ASP A 118 1.43 9.21 17.86
N ARG A 119 0.34 9.09 18.62
CA ARG A 119 0.22 8.04 19.65
C ARG A 119 0.19 6.63 19.07
N GLY A 120 -0.05 6.48 17.78
CA GLY A 120 -0.41 5.18 17.21
C GLY A 120 -1.66 4.63 17.90
N CYS A 121 -2.23 3.56 17.36
CA CYS A 121 -3.37 2.94 18.01
C CYS A 121 -2.95 1.92 19.06
N PRO A 122 -3.74 1.74 20.13
CA PRO A 122 -3.62 0.62 21.05
C PRO A 122 -3.52 -0.72 20.30
N ALA A 123 -2.92 -1.72 20.95
CA ALA A 123 -2.83 -3.05 20.36
C ALA A 123 -4.24 -3.61 20.06
N GLY A 124 -4.47 -4.00 18.80
CA GLY A 124 -5.77 -4.46 18.31
C GLY A 124 -6.61 -3.36 17.65
N GLU A 125 -6.10 -2.14 17.57
CA GLU A 125 -6.75 -1.02 16.89
C GLU A 125 -5.89 -0.50 15.72
N ILE A 126 -6.54 0.18 14.79
CA ILE A 126 -5.94 0.84 13.63
C ILE A 126 -6.50 2.25 13.49
N THR A 127 -5.66 3.17 13.01
CA THR A 127 -6.06 4.57 12.81
C THR A 127 -6.99 4.66 11.62
N ASP A 128 -8.09 5.41 11.68
CA ASP A 128 -8.96 5.69 10.55
C ASP A 128 -8.42 6.82 9.66
N CYS A 129 -9.25 7.33 8.76
CA CYS A 129 -8.89 8.39 7.82
C CYS A 129 -8.83 9.79 8.46
N GLN A 130 -9.39 9.99 9.67
CA GLN A 130 -9.30 11.25 10.42
C GLN A 130 -8.27 11.23 11.56
N GLY A 131 -7.69 10.07 11.87
CA GLY A 131 -6.66 9.94 12.90
C GLY A 131 -7.16 9.28 14.19
N ASP A 132 -8.42 8.86 14.25
CA ASP A 132 -9.01 8.19 15.41
C ASP A 132 -8.73 6.68 15.37
N CYS A 133 -8.73 6.01 16.52
CA CYS A 133 -8.42 4.59 16.61
C CYS A 133 -9.66 3.73 16.75
N TRP A 134 -9.74 2.68 15.93
CA TRP A 134 -10.86 1.74 15.88
C TRP A 134 -10.37 0.29 15.84
N PRO A 135 -11.18 -0.69 16.28
CA PRO A 135 -10.80 -2.10 16.24
C PRO A 135 -10.35 -2.52 14.83
N VAL A 136 -9.22 -3.24 14.74
CA VAL A 136 -8.72 -3.74 13.45
C VAL A 136 -9.69 -4.72 12.77
N ASP A 137 -10.53 -5.39 13.56
CA ASP A 137 -11.53 -6.35 13.08
C ASP A 137 -12.71 -5.70 12.36
N TRP A 138 -12.83 -4.37 12.37
CA TRP A 138 -13.84 -3.63 11.58
C TRP A 138 -13.35 -3.43 10.13
N LEU A 139 -12.04 -3.40 9.91
CA LEU A 139 -11.49 -3.27 8.58
C LEU A 139 -11.78 -4.52 7.73
N GLY A 140 -12.56 -4.38 6.66
CA GLY A 140 -12.90 -5.49 5.76
C GLY A 140 -13.91 -6.49 6.35
N ASP A 141 -14.81 -6.04 7.21
CA ASP A 141 -15.77 -6.89 7.93
C ASP A 141 -17.06 -7.23 7.15
N GLY A 142 -17.18 -6.72 5.93
CA GLY A 142 -18.32 -6.84 5.04
C GLY A 142 -19.31 -5.66 5.12
N TRP A 143 -19.04 -4.66 5.94
CA TRP A 143 -19.76 -3.39 6.01
C TRP A 143 -18.86 -2.25 5.55
N CYS A 144 -19.45 -1.21 4.96
CA CYS A 144 -18.68 -0.02 4.61
C CYS A 144 -18.62 0.92 5.82
N ASP A 145 -17.43 1.03 6.43
CA ASP A 145 -17.13 2.00 7.48
C ASP A 145 -16.72 3.35 6.86
N ASP A 146 -17.70 4.18 6.49
CA ASP A 146 -17.50 5.49 5.83
C ASP A 146 -17.68 6.70 6.75
N GLY A 147 -17.75 6.47 8.07
CA GLY A 147 -17.98 7.53 9.06
C GLY A 147 -19.40 8.10 9.08
N THR A 148 -20.39 7.48 8.40
CA THR A 148 -21.77 8.00 8.38
C THR A 148 -22.69 7.38 9.45
N GLU A 149 -22.41 6.18 9.95
CA GLU A 149 -23.23 5.47 10.93
C GLU A 149 -22.89 5.89 12.39
N GLN A 150 -23.78 6.65 13.04
CA GLN A 150 -23.53 7.25 14.36
C GLN A 150 -23.85 6.33 15.55
N LEU A 151 -24.44 5.14 15.33
CA LEU A 151 -25.00 4.34 16.43
C LEU A 151 -23.97 3.57 17.26
N TRP A 152 -22.75 3.34 16.75
CA TRP A 152 -21.70 2.58 17.45
C TRP A 152 -20.31 3.22 17.38
N GLY A 153 -20.25 4.50 16.99
CA GLY A 153 -19.01 5.11 16.55
C GLY A 153 -18.91 5.04 15.03
N ALA A 154 -18.35 6.08 14.43
CA ALA A 154 -18.35 6.25 12.98
C ALA A 154 -16.91 6.15 12.48
N ALA A 155 -16.36 4.93 12.50
CA ALA A 155 -15.09 4.65 11.86
C ALA A 155 -15.17 5.06 10.39
N ASP A 156 -14.13 5.73 9.89
CA ASP A 156 -14.01 6.09 8.48
C ASP A 156 -12.75 5.44 7.90
N PHE A 157 -12.94 4.28 7.29
CA PHE A 157 -11.93 3.56 6.51
C PHE A 157 -12.07 3.81 5.00
N GLN A 158 -12.92 4.77 4.59
CA GLN A 158 -13.11 5.15 3.19
C GLN A 158 -11.99 6.08 2.69
N CYS A 159 -10.75 5.61 2.76
CA CYS A 159 -9.61 6.27 2.11
C CYS A 159 -8.58 5.28 1.57
N ALA A 160 -7.74 5.75 0.65
CA ALA A 160 -6.72 4.94 0.00
C ALA A 160 -5.73 4.28 0.97
N ALA A 161 -5.42 4.93 2.10
CA ALA A 161 -4.53 4.39 3.15
C ALA A 161 -5.11 3.16 3.88
N ARG A 162 -6.42 2.92 3.72
CA ARG A 162 -7.16 1.78 4.27
C ARG A 162 -7.73 0.88 3.19
N HIS A 163 -7.32 1.11 1.94
CA HIS A 163 -7.78 0.37 0.78
C HIS A 163 -9.32 0.36 0.66
N TRP A 164 -9.95 1.51 0.98
CA TRP A 164 -11.40 1.67 0.93
C TRP A 164 -12.11 0.60 1.76
N ASP A 165 -11.70 0.50 3.02
CA ASP A 165 -12.17 -0.54 3.94
C ASP A 165 -11.98 -1.96 3.40
N LEU A 166 -10.78 -2.26 2.91
CA LEU A 166 -10.47 -3.52 2.20
C LEU A 166 -11.49 -3.90 1.11
N ALA A 167 -12.01 -2.88 0.42
CA ALA A 167 -13.01 -2.95 -0.65
C ALA A 167 -14.47 -3.15 -0.21
N ASP A 168 -14.80 -3.02 1.08
CA ASP A 168 -16.19 -2.98 1.52
C ASP A 168 -16.85 -1.62 1.23
N CYS A 169 -16.05 -0.55 1.12
CA CYS A 169 -16.52 0.75 0.70
C CYS A 169 -16.31 1.03 -0.80
N PRO A 170 -17.20 1.83 -1.43
CA PRO A 170 -16.99 2.31 -2.79
C PRO A 170 -15.70 3.13 -2.89
N ASP A 171 -14.81 2.72 -3.79
CA ASP A 171 -13.70 3.54 -4.24
C ASP A 171 -14.25 4.59 -5.23
N PRO A 172 -14.15 5.90 -4.94
CA PRO A 172 -14.63 6.96 -5.83
C PRO A 172 -13.85 7.03 -7.15
N PHE A 173 -12.70 6.36 -7.23
CA PHE A 173 -11.89 6.19 -8.43
C PHE A 173 -11.99 4.79 -9.02
N ALA A 174 -12.72 3.86 -8.39
CA ALA A 174 -13.00 2.59 -9.03
C ALA A 174 -13.88 2.82 -10.26
N PRO A 175 -13.58 2.12 -11.36
CA PRO A 175 -14.55 2.03 -12.44
C PRO A 175 -15.85 1.43 -11.87
N PRO A 176 -17.04 1.88 -12.33
CA PRO A 176 -18.33 1.42 -11.80
C PRO A 176 -18.40 -0.11 -11.68
N PRO A 177 -19.12 -0.67 -10.69
CA PRO A 177 -19.09 -2.08 -10.32
C PRO A 177 -19.49 -3.07 -11.43
N ASP A 178 -20.05 -2.58 -12.54
CA ASP A 178 -20.33 -3.34 -13.76
C ASP A 178 -19.17 -3.34 -14.78
N ARG A 179 -18.01 -2.81 -14.40
CA ARG A 179 -16.77 -2.90 -15.17
C ARG A 179 -15.84 -3.90 -14.49
N PRO A 180 -15.65 -5.10 -15.07
CA PRO A 180 -14.53 -5.94 -14.68
C PRO A 180 -13.25 -5.12 -14.87
N ALA A 181 -12.39 -5.14 -13.85
CA ALA A 181 -11.07 -4.53 -13.88
C ALA A 181 -10.42 -4.76 -15.25
N GLU A 182 -9.89 -3.70 -15.86
CA GLU A 182 -9.21 -3.77 -17.16
C GLU A 182 -8.19 -4.90 -17.15
N GLY A 183 -8.65 -5.99 -17.74
CA GLY A 183 -8.09 -7.31 -17.79
C GLY A 183 -9.00 -7.97 -18.80
N ASP A 184 -8.40 -8.41 -19.90
CA ASP A 184 -8.96 -8.98 -21.13
C ASP A 184 -9.93 -10.19 -20.96
N GLY A 185 -10.55 -10.36 -19.80
CA GLY A 185 -11.53 -11.41 -19.50
C GLY A 185 -10.95 -12.82 -19.58
N LEU A 186 -9.62 -13.00 -19.54
CA LEU A 186 -8.98 -14.29 -19.75
C LEU A 186 -8.85 -15.16 -18.47
N THR A 187 -9.15 -16.44 -18.65
CA THR A 187 -8.78 -17.57 -17.80
C THR A 187 -7.69 -18.41 -18.49
N GLU A 188 -7.10 -19.38 -17.77
CA GLU A 188 -6.20 -20.38 -18.41
C GLU A 188 -6.85 -21.18 -19.56
N GLN A 189 -8.18 -21.17 -19.66
CA GLN A 189 -8.97 -22.02 -20.55
C GLN A 189 -9.74 -21.23 -21.63
N GLY A 190 -9.59 -19.90 -21.70
CA GLY A 190 -10.38 -19.05 -22.60
C GLY A 190 -10.99 -17.87 -21.84
N CYS A 191 -12.10 -17.32 -22.33
CA CYS A 191 -12.79 -16.24 -21.64
C CYS A 191 -13.42 -16.71 -20.31
N LEU A 192 -13.63 -15.78 -19.38
CA LEU A 192 -14.45 -16.00 -18.19
C LEU A 192 -15.86 -16.50 -18.58
N PRO A 193 -16.55 -17.28 -17.71
CA PRO A 193 -17.94 -17.61 -17.94
C PRO A 193 -18.79 -16.36 -18.18
N GLY A 194 -19.59 -16.35 -19.25
CA GLY A 194 -20.36 -15.17 -19.69
C GLY A 194 -19.62 -14.24 -20.64
N PHE A 195 -18.36 -14.54 -20.98
CA PHE A 195 -17.56 -13.79 -21.95
C PHE A 195 -17.21 -14.66 -23.16
N VAL A 196 -17.04 -14.01 -24.30
CA VAL A 196 -16.65 -14.62 -25.57
C VAL A 196 -15.58 -13.77 -26.25
N ARG A 197 -14.68 -14.41 -26.99
CA ARG A 197 -13.66 -13.71 -27.77
C ARG A 197 -14.31 -13.00 -28.93
N ASP A 198 -14.05 -11.72 -29.08
CA ASP A 198 -14.46 -10.95 -30.24
C ASP A 198 -13.58 -11.25 -31.47
N CYS A 199 -13.74 -10.50 -32.56
CA CYS A 199 -13.00 -10.75 -33.80
C CYS A 199 -11.50 -10.37 -33.71
N THR A 200 -11.06 -9.77 -32.60
CA THR A 200 -9.67 -9.40 -32.31
C THR A 200 -9.04 -10.22 -31.18
N ASP A 201 -9.68 -11.34 -30.81
CA ASP A 201 -9.24 -12.26 -29.75
C ASP A 201 -9.27 -11.66 -28.32
N THR A 202 -10.01 -10.57 -28.10
CA THR A 202 -10.26 -9.98 -26.78
C THR A 202 -11.60 -10.48 -26.21
N CYS A 203 -11.67 -10.78 -24.91
CA CYS A 203 -12.92 -11.29 -24.33
C CYS A 203 -13.85 -10.15 -23.91
N HIS A 204 -15.09 -10.21 -24.40
CA HIS A 204 -16.17 -9.30 -24.06
C HIS A 204 -17.42 -10.08 -23.62
N PRO A 205 -18.36 -9.46 -22.89
CA PRO A 205 -19.59 -10.11 -22.48
C PRO A 205 -20.37 -10.68 -23.68
N GLU A 206 -20.86 -11.91 -23.58
CA GLU A 206 -21.67 -12.53 -24.65
C GLU A 206 -22.99 -11.77 -24.88
N GLU A 207 -23.48 -11.07 -23.86
CA GLU A 207 -24.72 -10.30 -23.91
C GLU A 207 -24.66 -9.06 -24.80
N TRP A 208 -23.47 -8.60 -25.16
CA TRP A 208 -23.28 -7.49 -26.11
C TRP A 208 -23.58 -7.91 -27.55
N ILE A 209 -23.54 -9.23 -27.84
CA ILE A 209 -23.86 -9.73 -29.17
C ILE A 209 -25.37 -9.63 -29.45
N GLY A 210 -25.75 -8.71 -30.34
CA GLY A 210 -27.14 -8.47 -30.71
C GLY A 210 -27.95 -7.72 -29.64
N ASP A 211 -27.31 -6.80 -28.93
CA ASP A 211 -27.93 -6.00 -27.86
C ASP A 211 -28.71 -4.77 -28.37
N GLY A 212 -28.70 -4.54 -29.68
CA GLY A 212 -29.30 -3.40 -30.36
C GLY A 212 -28.32 -2.24 -30.62
N SER A 213 -27.06 -2.39 -30.25
CA SER A 213 -25.94 -1.46 -30.50
C SER A 213 -24.93 -2.11 -31.42
N CYS A 214 -24.24 -1.33 -32.25
CA CYS A 214 -23.17 -1.89 -33.09
C CYS A 214 -21.82 -1.87 -32.36
N ASP A 215 -21.29 -3.06 -32.08
CA ASP A 215 -19.95 -3.28 -31.54
C ASP A 215 -18.90 -3.49 -32.65
N ASP A 216 -18.46 -2.38 -33.28
CA ASP A 216 -17.48 -2.38 -34.37
C ASP A 216 -16.04 -2.06 -33.94
N GLY A 217 -15.74 -2.10 -32.64
CA GLY A 217 -14.44 -1.80 -32.07
C GLY A 217 -14.03 -0.33 -32.13
N ARG A 218 -14.92 0.61 -32.50
CA ARG A 218 -14.58 2.05 -32.56
C ARG A 218 -14.86 2.81 -31.27
N ASN A 219 -15.74 2.30 -30.42
CA ASN A 219 -16.09 2.96 -29.16
C ASN A 219 -15.04 2.69 -28.08
N ALA A 220 -14.29 3.74 -27.73
CA ALA A 220 -13.20 3.68 -26.74
C ALA A 220 -13.70 3.61 -25.29
N ASP A 221 -14.95 3.99 -25.03
CA ASP A 221 -15.48 4.12 -23.67
C ASP A 221 -15.69 2.77 -22.95
N TRP A 222 -15.64 1.64 -23.68
CA TRP A 222 -15.96 0.29 -23.19
C TRP A 222 -14.99 -0.80 -23.68
N GLY A 223 -13.75 -0.44 -24.00
CA GLY A 223 -12.70 -1.41 -24.32
C GLY A 223 -12.71 -1.95 -25.76
N HIS A 224 -13.34 -1.24 -26.70
CA HIS A 224 -13.38 -1.57 -28.14
C HIS A 224 -13.90 -2.99 -28.48
N PRO A 225 -15.09 -3.41 -28.01
CA PRO A 225 -15.67 -4.68 -28.42
C PRO A 225 -15.84 -4.73 -29.94
N HIS A 226 -15.29 -5.76 -30.59
CA HIS A 226 -15.37 -5.91 -32.04
C HIS A 226 -16.12 -7.18 -32.44
N PHE A 227 -17.46 -7.14 -32.44
CA PHE A 227 -18.35 -8.21 -32.92
C PHE A 227 -18.82 -8.02 -34.38
N ASN A 228 -18.37 -6.97 -35.05
CA ASN A 228 -18.62 -6.72 -36.47
C ASN A 228 -17.80 -7.64 -37.40
N CYS A 229 -18.00 -8.96 -37.32
CA CYS A 229 -17.49 -9.94 -38.28
C CYS A 229 -18.44 -11.12 -38.46
N GLU A 230 -18.17 -11.95 -39.49
CA GLU A 230 -19.01 -13.09 -39.87
C GLU A 230 -19.23 -14.09 -38.72
N ALA A 231 -18.25 -14.29 -37.84
CA ALA A 231 -18.33 -15.21 -36.71
C ALA A 231 -19.48 -14.88 -35.73
N PHE A 232 -19.86 -13.60 -35.66
CA PHE A 232 -20.93 -13.08 -34.81
C PHE A 232 -22.15 -12.59 -35.60
N GLY A 233 -22.17 -12.86 -36.91
CA GLY A 233 -23.25 -12.40 -37.80
C GLY A 233 -23.30 -10.87 -37.89
N PHE A 234 -22.14 -10.21 -37.88
CA PHE A 234 -22.02 -8.74 -37.82
C PHE A 234 -22.81 -8.18 -36.64
N ASP A 235 -22.48 -8.70 -35.45
CA ASP A 235 -23.17 -8.37 -34.21
C ASP A 235 -24.68 -8.64 -34.25
N ARG A 236 -25.05 -9.85 -34.71
CA ARG A 236 -26.45 -10.24 -35.00
C ARG A 236 -27.23 -9.21 -35.81
N ALA A 237 -26.54 -8.59 -36.77
CA ALA A 237 -27.03 -7.54 -37.69
C ALA A 237 -27.20 -6.14 -37.08
N ASP A 238 -26.67 -5.87 -35.89
CA ASP A 238 -26.67 -4.52 -35.32
C ASP A 238 -25.68 -3.60 -36.04
N CYS A 239 -24.66 -4.15 -36.72
CA CYS A 239 -23.61 -3.38 -37.39
C CYS A 239 -23.80 -3.08 -38.90
N GLY A 240 -24.85 -3.61 -39.54
CA GLY A 240 -25.27 -3.25 -40.91
C GLY A 240 -24.49 -3.86 -42.07
#